data_AF-I4BI91-F1
#
_entry.id   AF-I4BI91-F1
#
_cell.length_a   1.000
_cell.length_b   1.000
_cell.length_c   1.000
_cell.angle_alpha   90.00
_cell.angle_beta   90.00
_cell.angle_gamma   90.00
#
_symmetry.space_group_name_H-M   'P 1'
#
loop_
_entity.id
_entity.type
_entity.pdbx_description
1 polymer ?
#
loop_
_entity_poly.entity_id
_entity_poly.type
_entity_poly.pdbx_seq_one_letter_code
_entity_poly.pdbx_strand_id
1 'polypeptide(L)'
;MPPPCSPPRTRSTGGWPDERSAYACRSTDVYDWADVGHPDQFRIFTGPTRTIPGAAYLSGHPATVTLFGTQLHDGTVEDRCIRVGGVHEDDELDSETARRLGQALLDAADDLDRLQP
;
A
#
# COMPACT_ATOMS: atom_id res chain seq x y z
N MET A 1 -4.32 30.44 -8.62
CA MET A 1 -3.26 29.49 -9.03
C MET A 1 -2.46 29.13 -7.79
N PRO A 2 -2.48 27.88 -7.31
CA PRO A 2 -1.57 27.45 -6.25
C PRO A 2 -0.14 27.30 -6.81
N PRO A 3 0.91 27.52 -5.99
CA PRO A 3 2.30 27.42 -6.43
C PRO A 3 2.74 25.95 -6.63
N PRO A 4 3.78 25.69 -7.46
CA PRO A 4 4.28 24.35 -7.70
C PRO A 4 4.97 23.77 -6.44
N CYS A 5 4.61 22.54 -6.09
CA CYS A 5 5.26 21.75 -5.05
C CYS A 5 6.77 21.64 -5.31
N SER A 6 7.58 22.02 -4.33
CA SER A 6 9.03 21.81 -4.36
C SER A 6 9.35 20.32 -4.16
N PRO A 7 10.36 19.77 -4.85
CA PRO A 7 10.82 18.40 -4.59
C PRO A 7 11.51 18.30 -3.21
N PRO A 8 11.44 17.13 -2.54
CA PRO A 8 12.13 16.92 -1.27
C PRO A 8 13.65 16.98 -1.48
N ARG A 9 14.32 17.77 -0.63
CA ARG A 9 15.78 17.92 -0.60
C ARG A 9 16.44 16.58 -0.29
N THR A 10 17.17 16.04 -1.26
CA THR A 10 18.13 14.96 -1.03
C THR A 10 19.36 15.51 -0.31
N ARG A 11 19.67 14.94 0.86
CA ARG A 11 21.00 15.03 1.48
C ARG A 11 21.63 13.64 1.47
N SER A 12 22.58 13.49 0.56
CA SER A 12 23.47 12.33 0.39
C SER A 12 24.48 12.26 1.55
N THR A 13 24.69 11.07 2.13
CA THR A 13 25.93 10.28 2.03
C THR A 13 25.90 9.11 3.04
N GLY A 14 25.73 7.89 2.54
CA GLY A 14 25.79 6.63 3.28
C GLY A 14 25.35 5.49 2.37
N GLY A 15 26.27 5.01 1.54
CA GLY A 15 25.97 4.17 0.37
C GLY A 15 25.43 2.78 0.71
N TRP A 16 24.39 2.39 -0.01
CA TRP A 16 24.00 1.00 -0.27
C TRP A 16 23.86 0.80 -1.80
N PRO A 17 24.05 -0.42 -2.30
CA PRO A 17 24.21 -0.69 -3.72
C PRO A 17 22.86 -0.64 -4.44
N ASP A 18 22.85 0.10 -5.54
CA ASP A 18 21.87 0.13 -6.63
C ASP A 18 20.39 0.03 -6.27
N GLU A 19 19.65 1.05 -6.70
CA GLU A 19 18.20 1.09 -6.95
C GLU A 19 17.68 -0.03 -7.91
N ARG A 20 18.47 -1.08 -8.15
CA ARG A 20 18.24 -2.19 -9.10
C ARG A 20 18.05 -3.56 -8.44
N SER A 21 17.88 -3.66 -7.11
CA SER A 21 17.30 -4.89 -6.53
C SER A 21 15.77 -4.83 -6.56
N ALA A 22 15.25 -4.58 -7.76
CA ALA A 22 13.85 -4.64 -8.11
C ALA A 22 13.50 -6.10 -8.42
N TYR A 23 13.40 -6.94 -7.38
CA TYR A 23 12.66 -8.17 -7.53
C TYR A 23 11.17 -7.82 -7.59
N ALA A 24 10.70 -7.75 -8.83
CA ALA A 24 9.34 -7.76 -9.34
C ALA A 24 8.22 -7.95 -8.31
N CYS A 25 7.78 -6.88 -7.65
CA CYS A 25 6.36 -6.72 -7.38
C CYS A 25 5.95 -5.28 -7.69
N ARG A 26 4.90 -5.14 -8.52
CA ARG A 26 4.48 -3.88 -9.13
C ARG A 26 3.70 -2.98 -8.17
N SER A 27 4.16 -2.88 -6.93
CA SER A 27 3.83 -1.73 -6.11
C SER A 27 4.99 -1.42 -5.17
N THR A 28 5.52 -0.22 -5.38
CA THR A 28 6.87 0.21 -4.99
C THR A 28 6.86 1.38 -4.01
N ASP A 29 5.67 1.78 -3.52
CA ASP A 29 5.56 2.93 -2.64
C ASP A 29 5.88 2.50 -1.22
N VAL A 30 7.12 2.81 -0.82
CA VAL A 30 7.55 2.69 0.56
C VAL A 30 6.81 3.74 1.36
N TYR A 31 5.93 3.27 2.25
CA TYR A 31 5.15 4.10 3.14
C TYR A 31 6.03 4.66 4.26
N ASP A 32 6.87 3.81 4.85
CA ASP A 32 7.76 4.18 5.96
C ASP A 32 8.98 3.26 6.07
N TRP A 33 9.98 3.70 6.84
CA TRP A 33 11.18 2.95 7.20
C TRP A 33 11.36 2.93 8.71
N ALA A 34 11.76 1.77 9.24
CA ALA A 34 12.11 1.61 10.65
C ALA A 34 13.54 1.07 10.79
N ASP A 35 14.17 1.40 11.93
CA ASP A 35 15.47 0.89 12.36
C ASP A 35 16.59 1.07 11.32
N VAL A 36 16.54 2.19 10.58
CA VAL A 36 17.49 2.53 9.51
C VAL A 36 18.92 2.54 10.05
N GLY A 37 19.80 1.73 9.43
CA GLY A 37 21.21 1.61 9.81
C GLY A 37 21.49 0.51 10.84
N HIS A 38 20.48 -0.26 11.25
CA HIS A 38 20.62 -1.43 12.10
C HIS A 38 20.33 -2.74 11.34
N PRO A 39 20.82 -3.90 11.84
CA PRO A 39 20.58 -5.20 11.20
C PRO A 39 19.11 -5.61 11.10
N ASP A 40 18.26 -5.05 11.95
CA ASP A 40 16.80 -5.24 12.02
C ASP A 40 16.03 -4.21 11.19
N GLN A 41 16.71 -3.40 10.36
CA GLN A 41 16.06 -2.46 9.45
C GLN A 41 14.99 -3.16 8.59
N PHE A 42 13.82 -2.53 8.50
CA PHE A 42 12.76 -2.94 7.60
C PHE A 42 12.06 -1.74 6.96
N ARG A 43 11.37 -2.01 5.86
CA ARG A 43 10.50 -1.05 5.19
C ARG A 43 9.06 -1.51 5.21
N ILE A 44 8.16 -0.56 5.41
CA ILE A 44 6.72 -0.77 5.28
C ILE A 44 6.35 -0.30 3.88
N PHE A 45 5.67 -1.15 3.12
CA PHE A 45 5.20 -0.79 1.79
C PHE A 45 3.70 -0.94 1.69
N THR A 46 3.12 -0.12 0.81
CA THR A 46 1.72 -0.22 0.43
C THR A 46 1.60 -0.57 -1.03
N GLY A 47 0.71 -1.50 -1.32
CA GLY A 47 0.30 -1.88 -2.66
C GLY A 47 -0.57 -0.82 -3.34
N PRO A 48 -1.06 -1.10 -4.56
CA PRO A 48 -1.97 -0.20 -5.26
C PRO A 48 -3.24 -0.01 -4.43
N THR A 49 -3.57 1.25 -4.15
CA THR A 49 -4.81 1.59 -3.43
C THR A 49 -5.95 1.69 -4.43
N ARG A 50 -6.95 0.84 -4.24
CA ARG A 50 -8.19 0.86 -5.02
C ARG A 50 -9.23 1.63 -4.23
N THR A 51 -9.75 2.71 -4.82
CA THR A 51 -10.79 3.54 -4.19
C THR A 51 -12.14 3.20 -4.79
N ILE A 52 -13.10 2.84 -3.94
CA ILE A 52 -14.46 2.52 -4.33
C ILE A 52 -15.34 3.69 -3.90
N PRO A 53 -15.82 4.53 -4.84
CA PRO A 53 -16.81 5.54 -4.50
C PRO A 53 -18.12 4.84 -4.15
N GLY A 54 -18.70 5.22 -3.02
CA GLY A 54 -20.02 4.81 -2.55
C GLY A 54 -20.87 6.04 -2.34
N ALA A 55 -22.19 5.88 -2.38
CA ALA A 55 -23.13 7.00 -2.30
C ALA A 55 -23.17 7.65 -0.90
N ALA A 56 -22.90 6.89 0.17
CA ALA A 56 -22.90 7.38 1.55
C ALA A 56 -22.12 6.45 2.48
N TYR A 57 -20.80 6.60 2.58
CA TYR A 57 -20.05 6.00 3.69
C TYR A 57 -20.18 6.90 4.92
N LEU A 58 -20.48 6.32 6.07
CA LEU A 58 -20.58 7.02 7.36
C LEU A 58 -19.29 7.72 7.75
N SER A 59 -18.14 7.18 7.32
CA SER A 59 -16.83 7.80 7.51
C SER A 59 -16.66 9.13 6.77
N GLY A 60 -17.55 9.46 5.82
CA GLY A 60 -17.39 10.60 4.91
C GLY A 60 -16.24 10.42 3.89
N HIS A 61 -15.61 9.25 3.87
CA HIS A 61 -14.51 8.89 3.00
C HIS A 61 -14.86 7.70 2.12
N PRO A 62 -14.36 7.62 0.87
CA PRO A 62 -14.59 6.46 0.03
C PRO A 62 -13.95 5.21 0.64
N ALA A 63 -14.54 4.05 0.36
CA ALA A 63 -13.92 2.78 0.71
C ALA A 63 -12.61 2.62 -0.04
N THR A 64 -11.61 2.06 0.65
CA THR A 64 -10.29 1.80 0.08
C THR A 64 -9.91 0.35 0.32
N VAL A 65 -9.31 -0.28 -0.69
CA VAL A 65 -8.68 -1.60 -0.58
C VAL A 65 -7.23 -1.44 -0.95
N THR A 66 -6.35 -1.73 0.00
CA THR A 66 -4.90 -1.54 -0.14
C THR A 66 -4.18 -2.76 0.39
N LEU A 67 -3.12 -3.16 -0.31
CA LEU A 67 -2.21 -4.19 0.19
C LEU A 67 -1.17 -3.54 1.11
N PHE A 68 -0.83 -4.22 2.20
CA PHE A 68 0.14 -3.75 3.18
C PHE A 68 1.12 -4.89 3.47
N GLY A 69 2.38 -4.55 3.68
CA GLY A 69 3.38 -5.52 4.12
C GLY A 69 4.65 -4.86 4.64
N THR A 70 5.45 -5.69 5.30
CA THR A 70 6.76 -5.32 5.82
C THR A 70 7.81 -6.10 5.02
N GLN A 71 8.90 -5.44 4.61
CA GLN A 71 10.05 -6.13 4.03
C GLN A 71 11.29 -5.89 4.88
N LEU A 72 11.88 -6.99 5.34
CA LEU A 72 13.11 -7.03 6.12
C LEU A 72 14.34 -6.74 5.24
N HIS A 73 15.47 -6.43 5.88
CA HIS A 73 16.73 -6.16 5.21
C HIS A 73 17.22 -7.30 4.29
N ASP A 74 16.92 -8.55 4.60
CA ASP A 74 17.29 -9.72 3.78
C ASP A 74 16.39 -9.92 2.54
N GLY A 75 15.38 -9.07 2.37
CA GLY A 75 14.40 -9.14 1.30
C GLY A 75 13.15 -9.95 1.63
N THR A 76 13.11 -10.64 2.78
CA THR A 76 11.95 -11.39 3.25
C THR A 76 10.77 -10.45 3.48
N VAL A 77 9.59 -10.86 2.99
CA VAL A 77 8.35 -10.09 3.15
C VAL A 77 7.47 -10.77 4.21
N GLU A 78 7.14 -10.01 5.25
CA GLU A 78 6.32 -10.41 6.38
C GLU A 78 5.05 -9.53 6.49
N ASP A 79 4.13 -9.90 7.38
CA ASP A 79 2.89 -9.16 7.71
C ASP A 79 2.05 -8.73 6.50
N ARG A 80 2.07 -9.55 5.45
CA ARG A 80 1.33 -9.28 4.21
C ARG A 80 -0.17 -9.41 4.46
N CYS A 81 -0.91 -8.34 4.23
CA CYS A 81 -2.36 -8.33 4.42
C CYS A 81 -3.05 -7.39 3.42
N ILE A 82 -4.34 -7.65 3.21
CA ILE A 82 -5.25 -6.74 2.52
C ILE A 82 -5.97 -5.93 3.59
N ARG A 83 -5.91 -4.61 3.50
CA ARG A 83 -6.62 -3.69 4.39
C ARG A 83 -7.80 -3.08 3.64
N VAL A 84 -8.95 -3.07 4.32
CA VAL A 84 -10.14 -2.33 3.90
C VAL A 84 -10.31 -1.15 4.83
N GLY A 85 -10.37 0.05 4.27
CA GLY A 85 -10.58 1.30 5.00
C GLY A 85 -11.83 2.02 4.52
N GLY A 86 -12.36 2.92 5.35
CA GLY A 86 -13.47 3.80 4.98
C GLY A 86 -14.87 3.18 5.04
N VAL A 87 -14.98 1.85 5.23
CA VAL A 87 -16.25 1.12 5.40
C VAL A 87 -16.53 0.89 6.89
N HIS A 88 -17.73 1.24 7.32
CA HIS A 88 -18.30 0.95 8.64
C HIS A 88 -19.28 -0.23 8.55
N GLU A 89 -19.51 -0.93 9.66
CA GLU A 89 -20.45 -2.06 9.71
C GLU A 89 -21.91 -1.67 9.41
N ASP A 90 -22.26 -0.42 9.70
CA ASP A 90 -23.57 0.17 9.43
C ASP A 90 -23.71 0.78 8.03
N ASP A 91 -22.66 0.72 7.19
CA ASP A 91 -22.75 1.24 5.82
C ASP A 91 -23.64 0.32 4.96
N GLU A 92 -24.76 0.84 4.48
CA GLU A 92 -25.61 0.14 3.53
C GLU A 92 -25.01 0.22 2.12
N LEU A 93 -24.56 -0.94 1.62
CA LEU A 93 -24.01 -1.05 0.26
C LEU A 93 -25.09 -1.49 -0.73
N ASP A 94 -25.27 -0.71 -1.79
CA ASP A 94 -26.03 -1.18 -2.94
C ASP A 94 -25.30 -2.32 -3.67
N SER A 95 -26.04 -3.05 -4.52
CA SER A 95 -25.48 -4.21 -5.20
C SER A 95 -24.34 -3.87 -6.18
N GLU A 96 -24.27 -2.63 -6.66
CA GLU A 96 -23.21 -2.20 -7.57
C GLU A 96 -21.91 -1.94 -6.80
N THR A 97 -22.00 -1.19 -5.71
CA THR A 97 -20.91 -0.88 -4.79
C THR A 97 -20.36 -2.15 -4.17
N ALA A 98 -21.22 -3.07 -3.75
CA ALA A 98 -20.82 -4.37 -3.21
C ALA A 98 -20.01 -5.20 -4.24
N ARG A 99 -20.44 -5.23 -5.51
CA ARG A 99 -19.69 -5.91 -6.58
C ARG A 99 -18.34 -5.25 -6.85
N ARG A 100 -18.28 -3.92 -6.87
CA ARG A 100 -17.02 -3.18 -7.04
C ARG A 100 -16.04 -3.44 -5.90
N LEU A 101 -16.52 -3.46 -4.65
CA LEU A 101 -15.71 -3.81 -3.49
C LEU A 101 -15.21 -5.26 -3.57
N GLY A 102 -16.08 -6.19 -3.94
CA GLY A 102 -15.71 -7.59 -4.16
C GLY A 102 -14.62 -7.74 -5.22
N GLN A 103 -14.73 -7.05 -6.36
CA GLN A 103 -13.70 -7.08 -7.41
C GLN A 103 -12.37 -6.49 -6.90
N ALA A 104 -12.42 -5.37 -6.17
CA ALA A 104 -11.22 -4.76 -5.63
C ALA A 104 -10.48 -5.67 -4.62
N LEU A 105 -11.23 -6.45 -3.85
CA LEU A 105 -10.68 -7.46 -2.94
C LEU A 105 -10.05 -8.63 -3.70
N LEU A 106 -10.70 -9.12 -4.76
CA LEU A 106 -10.15 -10.18 -5.61
C LEU A 106 -8.85 -9.74 -6.29
N ASP A 107 -8.84 -8.55 -6.87
CA ASP A 107 -7.63 -8.01 -7.50
C ASP A 107 -6.49 -7.82 -6.48
N ALA A 108 -6.81 -7.44 -5.24
CA ALA A 108 -5.83 -7.30 -4.16
C ALA A 108 -5.32 -8.66 -3.66
N ALA A 109 -6.16 -9.70 -3.68
CA ALA A 109 -5.75 -11.07 -3.41
C ALA A 109 -4.80 -11.60 -4.49
N ASP A 110 -5.10 -11.34 -5.77
CA ASP A 110 -4.21 -11.69 -6.87
C ASP A 110 -2.83 -11.01 -6.74
N ASP A 111 -2.81 -9.75 -6.31
CA ASP A 111 -1.55 -9.03 -6.03
C ASP A 111 -0.79 -9.63 -4.85
N LEU A 112 -1.51 -10.06 -3.81
CA LEU A 112 -0.93 -10.71 -2.64
C LEU A 112 -0.32 -12.07 -3.00
N ASP A 113 -0.99 -12.85 -3.85
CA ASP A 113 -0.49 -14.14 -4.31
C ASP A 113 0.77 -14.00 -5.17
N ARG A 114 0.91 -12.91 -5.94
CA ARG A 114 2.13 -12.59 -6.69
C ARG A 114 3.31 -12.20 -5.80
N LEU A 115 3.08 -11.87 -4.53
CA LEU A 115 4.12 -11.59 -3.54
C LEU A 115 4.64 -12.87 -2.85
N GLN A 116 4.18 -14.06 -3.25
CA GLN A 116 4.72 -15.32 -2.74
C GLN A 116 6.13 -15.59 -3.32
N PRO A 117 7.04 -16.16 -2.51
CA PRO A 117 8.42 -16.45 -2.92
C PRO A 117 8.52 -17.47 -4.07
#